data_AF-A0A255XWJ5-F1
#
_entry.id   AF-A0A255XWJ5-F1
#
_cell.length_a   1.000
_cell.length_b   1.000
_cell.length_c   1.000
_cell.angle_alpha   90.00
_cell.angle_beta   90.00
_cell.angle_gamma   90.00
#
_symmetry.space_group_name_H-M   'P 1'
#
loop_
_entity.id
_entity.type
_entity.pdbx_description
1 polymer ?
#
loop_
_entity_poly.entity_id
_entity_poly.type
_entity_poly.pdbx_seq_one_letter_code
_entity_poly.pdbx_strand_id
1 'polypeptide(L)'
;MDKLTYTLETPVQFTASRRVEELRFRSELKAGDLERLDRAEGRIGGTFQILAALSGEPVELIRALSAQDYLKIVEFLRPFCHPFLGTGAS
;
A
#
# COMPACT_ATOMS: atom_id res chain seq x y z
N MET A 1 -14.02 9.66 8.94
CA MET A 1 -12.56 9.48 8.82
C MET A 1 -12.24 9.57 7.36
N ASP A 2 -11.53 10.62 6.97
CA ASP A 2 -11.30 10.93 5.56
C ASP A 2 -10.31 9.92 4.97
N LYS A 3 -10.63 9.40 3.78
CA LYS A 3 -9.76 8.49 3.04
C LYS A 3 -8.89 9.31 2.10
N LEU A 4 -7.61 8.99 2.06
CA LEU A 4 -6.65 9.56 1.11
C LEU A 4 -6.79 8.80 -0.21
N THR A 5 -7.17 9.48 -1.28
CA THR A 5 -7.31 8.85 -2.61
C THR A 5 -6.07 9.12 -3.44
N TYR A 6 -5.51 8.06 -4.03
CA TYR A 6 -4.42 8.13 -5.01
C TYR A 6 -4.91 7.52 -6.32
N THR A 7 -4.82 8.27 -7.41
CA THR A 7 -5.13 7.79 -8.77
C THR A 7 -3.88 7.15 -9.38
N LEU A 8 -4.01 5.92 -9.84
CA LEU A 8 -2.92 5.18 -10.48
C LEU A 8 -2.62 5.77 -11.85
N GLU A 9 -1.35 6.02 -12.12
CA GLU A 9 -0.91 6.41 -13.46
C GLU A 9 -1.00 5.22 -14.42
N THR A 10 -0.75 4.02 -13.90
CA THR A 10 -0.95 2.76 -14.62
C THR A 10 -2.08 1.96 -13.95
N PRO A 11 -3.30 1.99 -14.49
CA PRO A 11 -4.39 1.16 -13.98
C PRO A 11 -4.02 -0.33 -13.94
N VAL A 12 -4.38 -1.00 -12.84
CA VAL A 12 -4.13 -2.42 -12.65
C VAL A 12 -5.36 -3.22 -13.05
N GLN A 13 -5.21 -4.09 -14.04
CA GLN A 13 -6.21 -5.13 -14.32
C GLN A 13 -6.02 -6.28 -13.31
N PHE A 14 -6.75 -6.24 -12.19
CA PHE A 14 -6.54 -7.19 -11.08
C PHE A 14 -7.21 -8.55 -11.32
N THR A 15 -8.38 -8.55 -11.95
CA THR A 15 -9.07 -9.77 -12.43
C THR A 15 -9.67 -9.50 -13.80
N ALA A 16 -10.26 -10.50 -14.47
CA ALA A 16 -10.90 -10.30 -15.77
C ALA A 16 -11.99 -9.20 -15.76
N SER A 17 -12.70 -9.01 -14.64
CA SER A 17 -13.79 -8.04 -14.52
C SER A 17 -13.45 -6.82 -13.65
N ARG A 18 -12.26 -6.78 -13.04
CA ARG A 18 -11.88 -5.72 -12.11
C ARG A 18 -10.63 -4.98 -12.59
N ARG A 19 -10.85 -3.74 -13.01
CA ARG A 19 -9.80 -2.75 -13.26
C ARG A 19 -9.77 -1.75 -12.11
N VAL A 20 -8.58 -1.45 -11.62
CA VAL A 20 -8.35 -0.55 -10.50
C VAL A 20 -7.60 0.66 -11.01
N GLU A 21 -8.21 1.83 -10.83
CA GLU A 21 -7.68 3.13 -11.28
C GLU A 21 -7.41 4.05 -10.10
N GLU A 22 -7.99 3.75 -8.94
CA GLU A 22 -7.82 4.51 -7.71
C GLU A 22 -7.63 3.57 -6.52
N LEU A 23 -6.76 3.99 -5.59
CA LEU A 23 -6.61 3.38 -4.28
C LEU A 23 -7.00 4.39 -3.21
N ARG A 24 -7.70 3.90 -2.19
CA ARG A 24 -8.20 4.73 -1.07
C ARG A 24 -7.61 4.24 0.23
N PHE A 25 -6.73 5.03 0.81
CA PHE A 25 -6.00 4.68 2.02
C PHE A 25 -6.62 5.34 3.24
N ARG A 26 -6.55 4.63 4.36
CA ARG A 26 -6.65 5.23 5.69
C ARG A 26 -5.36 6.00 5.98
N SER A 27 -5.44 7.05 6.78
CA SER A 27 -4.28 7.82 7.25
C SER A 27 -3.64 7.23 8.51
N GLU A 28 -4.16 6.12 9.05
CA GLU A 28 -3.72 5.56 10.32
C GLU A 28 -3.73 4.02 10.29
N LEU A 29 -2.69 3.43 10.88
CA LEU A 29 -2.61 2.00 11.16
C LEU A 29 -3.35 1.66 12.46
N LYS A 30 -4.02 0.52 12.48
CA LYS A 30 -4.57 -0.05 13.72
C LYS A 30 -3.58 -1.02 14.34
N ALA A 31 -3.71 -1.28 15.65
CA ALA A 31 -2.86 -2.26 16.33
C ALA A 31 -2.85 -3.65 15.65
N GLY A 32 -4.00 -4.12 15.15
CA GLY A 32 -4.08 -5.37 14.40
C GLY A 32 -3.39 -5.34 13.03
N ASP A 33 -3.12 -4.16 12.47
CA ASP A 33 -2.32 -4.01 11.25
C ASP A 33 -0.82 -4.18 11.56
N LEU A 34 -0.38 -3.77 12.76
CA LEU A 34 1.00 -3.96 13.24
C LEU A 34 1.33 -5.43 13.51
N GLU A 35 0.39 -6.20 14.06
CA GLU A 35 0.57 -7.65 14.26
C GLU A 35 0.77 -8.39 12.92
N ARG A 36 0.08 -7.98 11.86
CA ARG A 36 0.27 -8.55 10.52
C ARG A 36 1.62 -8.18 9.92
N LEU A 37 2.10 -6.97 10.20
CA LEU A 37 3.42 -6.50 9.77
C LEU A 37 4.54 -7.29 10.44
N ASP A 38 4.43 -7.57 11.74
CA ASP A 38 5.42 -8.33 12.51
C ASP A 38 5.59 -9.77 11.98
N ARG A 39 4.52 -10.34 11.43
CA ARG A 39 4.52 -11.66 10.78
C ARG A 39 5.00 -11.63 9.33
N ALA A 40 5.25 -10.47 8.73
CA ALA A 40 5.64 -10.34 7.34
C ALA A 40 7.15 -10.57 7.16
N GLU A 41 7.53 -11.37 6.17
CA GLU A 41 8.95 -11.63 5.88
C GLU A 41 9.59 -10.49 5.07
N GLY A 42 10.63 -9.88 5.64
CA GLY A 42 11.49 -8.88 4.98
C GLY A 42 10.90 -7.47 4.87
N ARG A 43 11.77 -6.45 4.75
CA ARG A 43 11.37 -5.02 4.77
C ARG A 43 10.40 -4.64 3.65
N ILE A 44 10.62 -5.15 2.43
CA ILE A 44 9.75 -4.87 1.27
C ILE A 44 8.40 -5.59 1.44
N GLY A 45 8.41 -6.82 1.95
CA GLY A 45 7.19 -7.57 2.27
C GLY A 45 6.33 -6.84 3.30
N GLY A 46 6.96 -6.25 4.32
CA GLY A 46 6.30 -5.42 5.31
C GLY A 46 5.61 -4.19 4.72
N THR A 47 6.27 -3.46 3.81
CA THR A 47 5.65 -2.29 3.14
C THR A 47 4.40 -2.70 2.34
N PHE A 48 4.44 -3.81 1.61
CA PHE A 48 3.25 -4.29 0.87
C PHE A 48 2.08 -4.60 1.81
N GLN A 49 2.35 -5.21 2.97
CA GLN A 49 1.31 -5.51 3.96
C GLN A 49 0.69 -4.25 4.56
N ILE A 50 1.51 -3.22 4.82
CA ILE A 50 1.02 -1.92 5.30
C ILE A 50 0.11 -1.27 4.26
N LEU A 51 0.54 -1.23 2.99
CA LEU A 51 -0.25 -0.64 1.93
C LEU A 51 -1.57 -1.38 1.72
N ALA A 52 -1.56 -2.71 1.79
CA ALA A 52 -2.76 -3.54 1.74
C ALA A 52 -3.70 -3.24 2.92
N ALA A 53 -3.16 -3.15 4.15
CA ALA A 53 -3.95 -2.84 5.34
C ALA A 53 -4.57 -1.44 5.30
N LEU A 54 -3.82 -0.44 4.81
CA LEU A 54 -4.29 0.94 4.71
C LEU A 54 -5.33 1.10 3.61
N SER A 55 -5.16 0.45 2.46
CA SER A 55 -6.11 0.50 1.34
C SER A 55 -7.35 -0.39 1.55
N GLY A 56 -7.21 -1.46 2.33
CA GLY A 56 -8.21 -2.54 2.40
C GLY A 56 -8.19 -3.46 1.17
N GLU A 57 -7.17 -3.34 0.31
CA GLU A 57 -6.99 -4.18 -0.88
C GLU A 57 -6.12 -5.40 -0.59
N PRO A 58 -6.24 -6.48 -1.37
CA PRO A 58 -5.36 -7.64 -1.25
C PRO A 58 -3.91 -7.29 -1.58
N VAL A 59 -2.96 -7.96 -0.91
CA VAL A 59 -1.52 -7.70 -1.08
C VAL A 59 -1.04 -7.97 -2.51
N GLU A 60 -1.69 -8.90 -3.22
CA GLU A 60 -1.44 -9.24 -4.61
C GLU A 60 -1.71 -8.05 -5.53
N LEU A 61 -2.73 -7.23 -5.22
CA LEU A 61 -3.01 -6.01 -5.98
C LEU A 61 -1.88 -5.01 -5.79
N ILE A 62 -1.41 -4.83 -4.55
CA ILE A 62 -0.29 -3.94 -4.25
C ILE A 62 0.98 -4.41 -4.97
N ARG A 63 1.23 -5.72 -5.02
CA ARG A 63 2.35 -6.33 -5.76
C ARG A 63 2.23 -6.17 -7.29
N ALA A 64 1.02 -6.00 -7.80
CA ALA A 64 0.75 -5.79 -9.23
C ALA A 64 0.87 -4.32 -9.66
N LEU A 65 1.10 -3.39 -8.72
CA LEU A 65 1.36 -1.99 -9.04
C LEU A 65 2.64 -1.84 -9.87
N SER A 66 2.65 -0.82 -10.73
CA SER A 66 3.89 -0.38 -11.35
C SER A 66 4.89 0.07 -10.28
N ALA A 67 6.19 -0.10 -10.51
CA ALA A 67 7.21 0.38 -9.56
C ALA A 67 7.10 1.89 -9.31
N GLN A 68 6.69 2.65 -10.33
CA GLN A 68 6.47 4.10 -10.26
C GLN A 68 5.29 4.45 -9.34
N ASP A 69 4.12 3.82 -9.53
CA ASP A 69 2.97 4.02 -8.65
C ASP A 69 3.27 3.57 -7.22
N TYR A 70 3.97 2.45 -7.05
CA TYR A 70 4.40 1.99 -5.73
C TYR A 70 5.23 3.04 -4.99
N LEU A 71 6.28 3.59 -5.62
CA LEU A 71 7.13 4.60 -5.00
C LEU A 71 6.35 5.88 -4.68
N LYS A 72 5.49 6.33 -5.61
CA LYS A 72 4.64 7.52 -5.41
C LYS A 72 3.63 7.33 -4.28
N ILE A 73 3.03 6.15 -4.15
CA ILE A 73 2.13 5.82 -3.04
C ILE A 73 2.90 5.82 -1.70
N VAL A 74 4.11 5.26 -1.66
CA VAL A 74 4.94 5.29 -0.44
C VAL A 74 5.28 6.73 -0.05
N GLU A 75 5.61 7.60 -1.00
CA GLU A 75 5.83 9.02 -0.75
C GLU A 75 4.57 9.75 -0.31
N PHE A 76 3.44 9.48 -0.96
CA PHE A 76 2.13 10.04 -0.66
C PHE A 76 1.68 9.73 0.78
N LEU A 77 1.96 8.52 1.27
CA LEU A 77 1.59 8.07 2.61
C LEU A 77 2.66 8.33 3.67
N ARG A 78 3.85 8.81 3.26
CA ARG A 78 4.97 9.09 4.16
C ARG A 78 4.58 10.00 5.34
N PRO A 79 3.81 11.10 5.18
CA PRO A 79 3.45 11.98 6.30
C PRO A 79 2.63 11.29 7.40
N PHE A 80 2.00 10.16 7.08
CA PHE A 80 1.05 9.47 7.96
C PHE A 80 1.64 8.20 8.59
N CYS A 81 2.56 7.53 7.90
CA CYS A 81 3.03 6.19 8.28
C CYS A 81 4.56 6.02 8.19
N HIS A 82 5.33 7.12 8.20
CA HIS A 82 6.80 7.12 8.08
C HIS A 82 7.54 6.04 8.88
N PRO A 83 7.23 5.75 10.16
CA PRO A 83 7.99 4.76 10.93
C PRO A 83 7.87 3.32 10.40
N PHE A 84 6.86 3.04 9.60
CA PHE A 84 6.51 1.68 9.18
C PHE A 84 6.75 1.45 7.67
N LEU A 85 6.85 2.51 6.88
CA LEU A 85 7.08 2.42 5.44
C LEU A 85 8.58 2.27 5.14
N GLY A 86 8.98 1.09 4.68
CA GLY A 86 10.34 0.84 4.19
C GLY A 86 10.48 1.21 2.72
N THR A 87 11.27 2.23 2.40
CA THR A 87 11.79 2.45 1.05
C THR A 87 12.96 1.49 0.86
N GLY A 88 12.91 0.56 -0.10
CA GLY A 88 13.99 -0.40 -0.36
C GLY A 88 15.34 0.21 -0.77
N ALA A 89 15.57 1.50 -0.58
CA ALA A 89 16.87 2.15 -0.68
C ALA A 89 17.66 1.85 0.59
N SER A 90 18.68 1.01 0.42
CA SER A 90 19.81 0.91 1.36
C SER A 90 20.79 2.04 1.08
#